data_AF-I1LSM4-F1
#
_entry.id   AF-I1LSM4-F1
#
_cell.length_a   1.000
_cell.length_b   1.000
_cell.length_c   1.000
_cell.angle_alpha   90.00
_cell.angle_beta   90.00
_cell.angle_gamma   90.00
#
_symmetry.space_group_name_H-M   'P 1'
#
loop_
_entity.id
_entity.type
_entity.pdbx_description
1 polymer ?
#
loop_
_entity_poly.entity_id
_entity_poly.type
_entity_poly.pdbx_seq_one_letter_code
_entity_poly.pdbx_strand_id
1 'polypeptide(L)'
;MASSTITSSFLTSHPSSLFNKSSSSSFPSFHATPTLRPHRPRASMSAAAPPPPYDFGSFRFEPIRESIVSREMTRRYMTDMVTHADTDVVVVGAGSAGLSCAYELSKNPSVNIAIVEQSVSPGGGAWLGGQLFSAMVVRKPAHLFLDELGLEYDEQDNYVVIKHAALFTSTIMSKLLARPNVKLFNAVAAEDLIVKNGRVGGVVTNWALVSMNHDTQSCMDPNVMEAKVVVSSCGHDGPFGATGVKRLKSIGLIDSVPGMKALDMNKAEDAIVKLTREVVPGMIVTGMEVAEIDGAPRMGPTFGAMMISGQKAAHLALRSLGLPNALDSVGNVHPELVLAAAESAEIADA
;
A
#
# COMPACT_ATOMS: atom_id res chain seq x y z
N MET A 1 14.51 19.61 -43.90
CA MET A 1 14.41 18.68 -45.05
C MET A 1 14.00 17.33 -44.49
N ALA A 2 12.94 16.73 -45.08
CA ALA A 2 12.28 15.47 -44.72
C ALA A 2 11.41 15.47 -43.44
N SER A 3 10.10 15.60 -43.66
CA SER A 3 9.00 15.34 -42.73
C SER A 3 8.61 13.85 -42.72
N SER A 4 8.08 13.36 -41.60
CA SER A 4 7.09 12.27 -41.61
C SER A 4 6.21 12.34 -40.36
N THR A 5 5.01 12.89 -40.54
CA THR A 5 3.91 12.93 -39.57
C THR A 5 3.04 11.68 -39.79
N ILE A 6 2.79 10.89 -38.76
CA ILE A 6 1.83 9.77 -38.80
C ILE A 6 0.59 10.16 -37.99
N THR A 7 -0.54 10.15 -38.69
CA THR A 7 -1.90 10.43 -38.23
C THR A 7 -2.51 9.22 -37.55
N SER A 8 -3.11 9.44 -36.36
CA SER A 8 -3.95 8.47 -35.65
C SER A 8 -5.38 8.49 -36.21
N SER A 9 -5.89 7.34 -36.64
CA SER A 9 -7.31 7.13 -36.96
C SER A 9 -7.99 6.37 -35.82
N PHE A 10 -8.90 7.06 -35.12
CA PHE A 10 -9.89 6.46 -34.25
C PHE A 10 -10.97 5.79 -35.10
N LEU A 11 -11.21 4.50 -34.87
CA LEU A 11 -12.37 3.78 -35.41
C LEU A 11 -13.19 3.26 -34.23
N THR A 12 -14.38 3.83 -34.14
CA THR A 12 -15.49 3.46 -33.29
C THR A 12 -16.11 2.15 -33.79
N SER A 13 -16.44 1.24 -32.87
CA SER A 13 -17.40 0.17 -33.14
C SER A 13 -18.19 -0.17 -31.87
N HIS A 14 -19.47 0.16 -31.89
CA HIS A 14 -20.49 -0.53 -31.11
C HIS A 14 -20.92 -1.79 -31.85
N PRO A 15 -21.38 -2.82 -31.13
CA PRO A 15 -22.75 -3.23 -31.45
C PRO A 15 -23.60 -3.69 -30.24
N SER A 16 -24.88 -3.36 -30.38
CA SER A 16 -26.07 -4.17 -30.11
C SER A 16 -26.42 -4.60 -28.67
N SER A 17 -27.52 -3.99 -28.23
CA SER A 17 -28.44 -4.42 -27.17
C SER A 17 -28.99 -5.83 -27.36
N LEU A 18 -29.03 -6.61 -26.29
CA LEU A 18 -30.00 -7.70 -26.10
C LEU A 18 -30.48 -7.68 -24.64
N PHE A 19 -31.61 -6.98 -24.42
CA PHE A 19 -32.45 -7.11 -23.24
C PHE A 19 -33.48 -8.22 -23.51
N ASN A 20 -33.41 -9.33 -22.77
CA ASN A 20 -34.57 -10.10 -22.33
C ASN A 20 -34.13 -11.34 -21.55
N LYS A 21 -34.37 -11.36 -20.24
CA LYS A 21 -35.30 -12.29 -19.58
C LYS A 21 -35.22 -12.11 -18.07
N SER A 22 -36.38 -11.75 -17.53
CA SER A 22 -36.75 -11.82 -16.13
C SER A 22 -36.54 -13.23 -15.58
N SER A 23 -35.86 -13.32 -14.43
CA SER A 23 -36.09 -14.40 -13.48
C SER A 23 -35.93 -13.82 -12.07
N SER A 24 -37.06 -13.83 -11.37
CA SER A 24 -37.18 -13.50 -9.96
C SER A 24 -36.50 -14.59 -9.14
N SER A 25 -35.39 -14.27 -8.50
CA SER A 25 -34.85 -15.05 -7.39
C SER A 25 -34.98 -14.22 -6.11
N SER A 26 -35.89 -14.67 -5.25
CA SER A 26 -36.04 -14.27 -3.87
C SER A 26 -34.75 -14.59 -3.11
N PHE A 27 -34.01 -13.57 -2.70
CA PHE A 27 -32.96 -13.71 -1.68
C PHE A 27 -33.60 -13.71 -0.29
N PRO A 28 -33.23 -14.65 0.60
CA PRO A 28 -33.63 -14.57 1.99
C PRO A 28 -32.90 -13.40 2.64
N SER A 29 -33.68 -12.46 3.18
CA SER A 29 -33.20 -11.42 4.10
C SER A 29 -32.68 -12.10 5.37
N PHE A 30 -31.36 -12.29 5.46
CA PHE A 30 -30.73 -12.64 6.72
C PHE A 30 -30.72 -11.41 7.62
N HIS A 31 -31.62 -11.40 8.61
CA HIS A 31 -31.53 -10.55 9.78
C HIS A 31 -30.34 -11.00 10.64
N ALA A 32 -29.18 -10.40 10.43
CA ALA A 32 -28.16 -10.34 11.48
C ALA A 32 -28.70 -9.37 12.55
N THR A 33 -29.09 -9.91 13.70
CA THR A 33 -29.41 -9.12 14.88
C THR A 33 -28.09 -8.57 15.43
N PRO A 34 -27.88 -7.24 15.47
CA PRO A 34 -26.73 -6.71 16.18
C PRO A 34 -26.98 -6.98 17.66
N THR A 35 -26.04 -7.68 18.31
CA THR A 35 -25.94 -7.72 19.77
C THR A 35 -25.57 -6.32 20.26
N LEU A 36 -26.58 -5.45 20.35
CA LEU A 36 -26.48 -4.14 20.97
C LEU A 36 -26.15 -4.34 22.45
N ARG A 37 -24.90 -4.06 22.83
CA ARG A 37 -24.53 -3.83 24.23
C ARG A 37 -25.44 -2.72 24.80
N PRO A 38 -25.95 -2.86 26.03
CA PRO A 38 -26.83 -1.86 26.62
C PRO A 38 -26.07 -0.55 26.82
N HIS A 39 -26.38 0.46 26.01
CA HIS A 39 -25.94 1.82 26.25
C HIS A 39 -26.63 2.34 27.51
N ARG A 40 -25.83 2.59 28.57
CA ARG A 40 -26.28 3.36 29.74
C ARG A 40 -26.86 4.71 29.27
N PRO A 41 -27.97 5.18 29.86
CA PRO A 41 -28.52 6.48 29.53
C PRO A 41 -27.50 7.54 29.95
N ARG A 42 -26.87 8.19 28.97
CA ARG A 42 -26.02 9.34 29.21
C ARG A 42 -26.98 10.49 29.54
N ALA A 43 -26.94 10.97 30.78
CA ALA A 43 -27.67 12.16 31.18
C ALA A 43 -27.36 13.29 30.20
N SER A 44 -28.37 13.73 29.45
CA SER A 44 -28.29 14.86 28.53
C SER A 44 -28.24 16.15 29.34
N MET A 45 -27.08 16.45 29.90
CA MET A 45 -26.76 17.83 30.26
C MET A 45 -26.54 18.57 28.95
N SER A 46 -27.59 19.24 28.45
CA SER A 46 -27.47 20.25 27.40
C SER A 46 -26.73 21.46 27.95
N ALA A 47 -25.43 21.29 28.23
CA ALA A 47 -24.52 22.42 28.28
C ALA A 47 -24.55 23.02 26.88
N ALA A 48 -24.99 24.27 26.76
CA ALA A 48 -24.86 25.03 25.52
C ALA A 48 -23.42 24.86 25.04
N ALA A 49 -23.24 24.39 23.80
CA ALA A 49 -21.91 24.26 23.24
C ALA A 49 -21.19 25.61 23.41
N PRO A 50 -19.93 25.63 23.88
CA PRO A 50 -19.19 26.88 23.96
C PRO A 50 -19.26 27.58 22.60
N PRO A 51 -19.41 28.92 22.56
CA PRO A 51 -19.43 29.64 21.29
C PRO A 51 -18.17 29.27 20.50
N PRO A 52 -18.25 29.22 19.16
CA PRO A 52 -17.08 28.92 18.36
C PRO A 52 -15.95 29.91 18.71
N PRO A 53 -14.68 29.46 18.73
CA PRO A 53 -13.56 30.29 19.19
C PRO A 53 -13.29 31.50 18.26
N TYR A 54 -14.00 31.59 17.15
CA TYR A 54 -13.97 32.70 16.22
C TYR A 54 -15.38 32.94 15.67
N ASP A 55 -15.69 34.20 15.41
CA ASP A 55 -16.93 34.60 14.74
C ASP A 55 -16.68 34.67 13.23
N PHE A 56 -17.41 33.85 12.45
CA PHE A 56 -17.31 33.85 10.99
C PHE A 56 -17.68 35.20 10.35
N GLY A 57 -18.45 36.05 11.02
CA GLY A 57 -18.79 37.40 10.54
C GLY A 57 -17.62 38.39 10.62
N SER A 58 -16.70 38.19 11.56
CA SER A 58 -15.50 39.02 11.77
C SER A 58 -14.19 38.28 11.50
N PHE A 59 -14.25 37.01 11.09
CA PHE A 59 -13.10 36.17 10.82
C PHE A 59 -12.19 36.77 9.75
N ARG A 60 -10.90 36.87 10.06
CA ARG A 60 -9.84 37.19 9.10
C ARG A 60 -8.62 36.35 9.41
N PHE A 61 -8.01 35.82 8.36
CA PHE A 61 -6.66 35.27 8.49
C PHE A 61 -5.65 36.38 8.73
N GLU A 62 -4.55 36.02 9.40
CA GLU A 62 -3.39 36.90 9.50
C GLU A 62 -2.78 37.17 8.10
N PRO A 63 -2.20 38.37 7.87
CA PRO A 63 -1.57 38.68 6.59
C PRO A 63 -0.42 37.73 6.25
N ILE A 64 -0.28 37.41 4.96
CA ILE A 64 0.80 36.56 4.43
C ILE A 64 1.29 37.11 3.09
N ARG A 65 2.50 36.71 2.67
CA ARG A 65 3.03 36.97 1.31
C ARG A 65 3.19 35.67 0.55
N GLU A 66 2.89 35.67 -0.74
CA GLU A 66 3.00 34.50 -1.64
C GLU A 66 4.42 33.89 -1.61
N SER A 67 5.44 34.75 -1.61
CA SER A 67 6.85 34.32 -1.53
C SER A 67 7.20 33.57 -0.24
N ILE A 68 6.49 33.80 0.86
CA ILE A 68 6.70 33.05 2.11
C ILE A 68 6.21 31.62 1.92
N VAL A 69 5.02 31.45 1.35
CA VAL A 69 4.43 30.13 1.08
C VAL A 69 5.31 29.34 0.11
N SER A 70 5.79 29.97 -0.97
CA SER A 70 6.74 29.34 -1.92
C SER A 70 8.03 28.88 -1.23
N ARG A 71 8.66 29.74 -0.41
CA ARG A 71 9.89 29.39 0.33
C ARG A 71 9.67 28.25 1.33
N GLU A 72 8.54 28.24 2.03
CA GLU A 72 8.21 27.17 2.99
C GLU A 72 8.12 25.80 2.32
N MET A 73 7.38 25.70 1.21
CA MET A 73 7.24 24.44 0.47
C MET A 73 8.59 23.98 -0.11
N THR A 74 9.29 24.88 -0.82
CA THR A 74 10.58 24.54 -1.46
C THR A 74 11.64 24.15 -0.44
N ARG A 75 11.77 24.88 0.67
CA ARG A 75 12.78 24.57 1.70
C ARG A 75 12.57 23.19 2.30
N ARG A 76 11.32 22.85 2.63
CA ARG A 76 10.96 21.54 3.22
C ARG A 76 11.21 20.42 2.21
N TYR A 77 10.68 20.55 1.00
CA TYR A 77 10.85 19.53 -0.04
C TYR A 77 12.33 19.32 -0.40
N MET A 78 13.12 20.40 -0.50
CA MET A 78 14.56 20.31 -0.73
C MET A 78 15.29 19.62 0.44
N THR A 79 14.90 19.90 1.69
CA THR A 79 15.47 19.21 2.85
C THR A 79 15.16 17.72 2.82
N ASP A 80 13.93 17.35 2.45
CA ASP A 80 13.52 15.96 2.28
C ASP A 80 14.32 15.28 1.16
N MET A 81 14.51 15.95 0.01
CA MET A 81 15.31 15.43 -1.10
C MET A 81 16.78 15.22 -0.71
N VAL A 82 17.39 16.15 0.03
CA VAL A 82 18.76 16.01 0.52
C VAL A 82 18.86 14.86 1.51
N THR A 83 17.91 14.75 2.45
CA THR A 83 17.89 13.72 3.49
C THR A 83 17.71 12.32 2.89
N HIS A 84 16.81 12.18 1.91
CA HIS A 84 16.49 10.89 1.30
C HIS A 84 17.26 10.61 0.01
N ALA A 85 18.25 11.42 -0.38
CA ALA A 85 19.15 11.06 -1.49
C ALA A 85 19.94 9.77 -1.21
N ASP A 86 20.18 9.47 0.07
CA ASP A 86 20.68 8.19 0.60
C ASP A 86 19.81 7.80 1.81
N THR A 87 18.99 6.76 1.66
CA THR A 87 17.99 6.35 2.66
C THR A 87 18.12 4.86 3.02
N ASP A 88 17.54 4.44 4.15
CA ASP A 88 17.62 3.02 4.54
C ASP A 88 16.75 2.15 3.63
N VAL A 89 15.48 2.52 3.47
CA VAL A 89 14.52 1.78 2.64
C VAL A 89 13.78 2.70 1.69
N VAL A 90 13.67 2.28 0.42
CA VAL A 90 12.75 2.86 -0.55
C VAL A 90 11.60 1.89 -0.80
N VAL A 91 10.36 2.34 -0.60
CA VAL A 91 9.15 1.60 -0.95
C VAL A 91 8.55 2.19 -2.23
N VAL A 92 8.52 1.41 -3.31
CA VAL A 92 7.99 1.86 -4.61
C VAL A 92 6.53 1.41 -4.74
N GLY A 93 5.63 2.38 -4.87
CA GLY A 93 4.18 2.18 -4.93
C GLY A 93 3.52 2.23 -3.55
N ALA A 94 2.67 3.23 -3.32
CA ALA A 94 1.92 3.42 -2.08
C ALA A 94 0.53 2.75 -2.15
N GLY A 95 0.44 1.54 -2.70
CA GLY A 95 -0.76 0.69 -2.64
C GLY A 95 -0.94 0.04 -1.25
N SER A 96 -1.96 -0.80 -1.09
CA SER A 96 -2.22 -1.50 0.20
C SER A 96 -1.00 -2.29 0.71
N ALA A 97 -0.26 -2.97 -0.17
CA ALA A 97 0.94 -3.71 0.21
C ALA A 97 2.11 -2.79 0.59
N GLY A 98 2.37 -1.74 -0.20
CA GLY A 98 3.45 -0.78 0.07
C GLY A 98 3.19 0.04 1.34
N LEU A 99 1.95 0.49 1.55
CA LEU A 99 1.54 1.18 2.79
C LEU A 99 1.65 0.26 4.01
N SER A 100 1.27 -1.01 3.89
CA SER A 100 1.41 -2.00 4.98
C SER A 100 2.87 -2.28 5.30
N CYS A 101 3.73 -2.40 4.28
CA CYS A 101 5.18 -2.54 4.46
C CYS A 101 5.78 -1.32 5.15
N ALA A 102 5.51 -0.11 4.64
CA ALA A 102 6.02 1.12 5.22
C ALA A 102 5.52 1.33 6.66
N TYR A 103 4.26 1.01 6.94
CA TYR A 103 3.69 1.06 8.30
C TYR A 103 4.32 0.04 9.24
N GLU A 104 4.63 -1.17 8.79
CA GLU A 104 5.33 -2.14 9.63
C GLU A 104 6.79 -1.72 9.87
N LEU A 105 7.51 -1.31 8.83
CA LEU A 105 8.90 -0.84 8.90
C LEU A 105 9.09 0.34 9.86
N SER A 106 8.23 1.34 9.73
CA SER A 106 8.37 2.59 10.48
C SER A 106 8.10 2.43 11.99
N LYS A 107 7.71 1.23 12.46
CA LYS A 107 7.58 0.94 13.89
C LYS A 107 8.96 0.96 14.55
N ASN A 108 10.01 0.68 13.78
CA ASN A 108 11.37 0.95 14.18
C ASN A 108 11.72 2.42 13.81
N PRO A 109 11.88 3.32 14.79
CA PRO A 109 12.15 4.73 14.52
C PRO A 109 13.57 4.99 13.96
N SER A 110 14.46 3.99 13.97
CA SER A 110 15.83 4.13 13.44
C SER A 110 15.94 3.89 11.93
N VAL A 111 14.84 3.55 11.25
CA VAL A 111 14.82 3.24 9.81
C VAL A 111 14.19 4.41 9.05
N ASN A 112 14.96 5.07 8.20
CA ASN A 112 14.48 6.12 7.29
C ASN A 112 13.81 5.51 6.06
N ILE A 113 12.55 5.86 5.83
CA ILE A 113 11.70 5.24 4.79
C ILE A 113 11.25 6.31 3.81
N ALA A 114 11.70 6.20 2.57
CA ALA A 114 11.18 6.97 1.45
C ALA A 114 10.14 6.13 0.69
N ILE A 115 8.96 6.70 0.46
CA ILE A 115 7.88 6.07 -0.32
C ILE A 115 7.78 6.83 -1.64
N VAL A 116 7.98 6.15 -2.76
CA VAL A 116 7.89 6.73 -4.11
C VAL A 116 6.56 6.28 -4.73
N GLU A 117 5.67 7.23 -5.01
CA GLU A 117 4.36 6.99 -5.60
C GLU A 117 4.14 7.86 -6.83
N GLN A 118 3.89 7.22 -7.97
CA GLN A 118 3.74 7.92 -9.25
C GLN A 118 2.45 8.74 -9.34
N SER A 119 1.39 8.30 -8.68
CA SER A 119 0.13 9.04 -8.62
C SER A 119 0.24 10.23 -7.68
N VAL A 120 -0.54 11.28 -7.95
CA VAL A 120 -0.74 12.36 -6.99
C VAL A 120 -1.40 11.81 -5.71
N SER A 121 -2.37 10.90 -5.86
CA SER A 121 -3.06 10.27 -4.74
C SER A 121 -2.46 8.90 -4.42
N PRO A 122 -1.83 8.69 -3.26
CA PRO A 122 -1.46 7.35 -2.79
C PRO A 122 -2.69 6.47 -2.52
N GLY A 123 -2.46 5.20 -2.20
CA GLY A 123 -3.49 4.20 -1.89
C GLY A 123 -3.67 3.13 -2.97
N GLY A 124 -3.19 3.40 -4.19
CA GLY A 124 -3.31 2.48 -5.32
C GLY A 124 -4.75 2.01 -5.53
N GLY A 125 -4.94 0.69 -5.72
CA GLY A 125 -6.26 0.07 -5.90
C GLY A 125 -7.11 -0.09 -4.63
N ALA A 126 -6.66 0.38 -3.46
CA ALA A 126 -7.33 0.14 -2.18
C ALA A 126 -8.37 1.22 -1.81
N TRP A 127 -8.81 2.04 -2.76
CA TRP A 127 -9.90 2.99 -2.56
C TRP A 127 -11.30 2.39 -2.73
N LEU A 128 -11.38 1.24 -3.41
CA LEU A 128 -12.62 0.55 -3.75
C LEU A 128 -12.50 -0.96 -3.48
N GLY A 129 -13.64 -1.63 -3.39
CA GLY A 129 -13.75 -3.08 -3.53
C GLY A 129 -13.81 -3.49 -5.01
N GLY A 130 -14.54 -4.58 -5.30
CA GLY A 130 -14.76 -5.03 -6.68
C GLY A 130 -15.81 -4.19 -7.42
N GLN A 131 -15.63 -3.99 -8.73
CA GLN A 131 -16.63 -3.39 -9.62
C GLN A 131 -17.17 -2.02 -9.13
N LEU A 132 -16.28 -1.18 -8.60
CA LEU A 132 -16.60 0.14 -8.03
C LEU A 132 -17.47 0.11 -6.77
N PHE A 133 -17.73 -1.06 -6.18
CA PHE A 133 -18.37 -1.15 -4.86
C PHE A 133 -17.40 -0.75 -3.74
N SER A 134 -17.93 -0.47 -2.56
CA SER A 134 -17.17 0.15 -1.47
C SER A 134 -16.49 -0.83 -0.52
N ALA A 135 -17.16 -1.93 -0.18
CA ALA A 135 -16.74 -2.82 0.91
C ALA A 135 -15.38 -3.49 0.63
N MET A 136 -14.53 -3.55 1.66
CA MET A 136 -13.24 -4.24 1.60
C MET A 136 -13.31 -5.52 2.42
N VAL A 137 -13.24 -6.66 1.71
CA VAL A 137 -13.23 -7.99 2.32
C VAL A 137 -11.79 -8.39 2.68
N VAL A 138 -11.60 -8.87 3.90
CA VAL A 138 -10.30 -9.27 4.45
C VAL A 138 -10.45 -10.64 5.12
N ARG A 139 -9.80 -11.68 4.57
CA ARG A 139 -9.82 -13.03 5.15
C ARG A 139 -9.02 -13.11 6.45
N LYS A 140 -9.49 -13.91 7.41
CA LYS A 140 -8.75 -14.18 8.66
C LYS A 140 -7.48 -14.99 8.33
N PRO A 141 -6.34 -14.78 9.03
CA PRO A 141 -6.17 -13.97 10.24
C PRO A 141 -5.80 -12.49 9.99
N ALA A 142 -5.96 -11.93 8.79
CA ALA A 142 -5.51 -10.55 8.50
C ALA A 142 -6.31 -9.45 9.25
N HIS A 143 -7.46 -9.78 9.84
CA HIS A 143 -8.19 -8.89 10.76
C HIS A 143 -7.36 -8.43 11.97
N LEU A 144 -6.38 -9.22 12.43
CA LEU A 144 -5.49 -8.81 13.52
C LEU A 144 -4.67 -7.55 13.18
N PHE A 145 -4.36 -7.35 11.91
CA PHE A 145 -3.71 -6.12 11.45
C PHE A 145 -4.68 -4.92 11.45
N LEU A 146 -5.98 -5.17 11.23
CA LEU A 146 -7.02 -4.14 11.33
C LEU A 146 -7.21 -3.70 12.79
N ASP A 147 -7.16 -4.65 13.73
CA ASP A 147 -7.19 -4.35 15.17
C ASP A 147 -6.02 -3.44 15.57
N GLU A 148 -4.82 -3.73 15.08
CA GLU A 148 -3.64 -2.89 15.31
C GLU A 148 -3.82 -1.46 14.77
N LEU A 149 -4.47 -1.33 13.61
CA LEU A 149 -4.81 -0.04 13.01
C LEU A 149 -5.99 0.65 13.71
N GLY A 150 -6.73 -0.04 14.59
CA GLY A 150 -7.92 0.48 15.25
C GLY A 150 -9.11 0.66 14.29
N LEU A 151 -9.23 -0.23 13.30
CA LEU A 151 -10.28 -0.20 12.30
C LEU A 151 -11.45 -1.09 12.71
N GLU A 152 -12.66 -0.52 12.72
CA GLU A 152 -13.89 -1.32 12.86
C GLU A 152 -14.20 -2.09 11.57
N TYR A 153 -14.68 -3.32 11.75
CA TYR A 153 -15.15 -4.20 10.69
C TYR A 153 -16.36 -5.00 11.15
N ASP A 154 -17.17 -5.46 10.20
CA ASP A 154 -18.19 -6.48 10.44
C ASP A 154 -17.54 -7.87 10.39
N GLU A 155 -17.71 -8.66 11.45
CA GLU A 155 -17.09 -9.97 11.58
C GLU A 155 -17.97 -11.07 11.00
N GLN A 156 -17.38 -11.91 10.17
CA GLN A 156 -17.98 -13.12 9.62
C GLN A 156 -17.12 -14.32 10.03
N ASP A 157 -17.52 -15.55 9.72
CA ASP A 157 -16.83 -16.76 10.22
C ASP A 157 -15.32 -16.76 9.86
N ASN A 158 -15.00 -16.66 8.57
CA ASN A 158 -13.63 -16.81 8.03
C ASN A 158 -13.05 -15.52 7.42
N TYR A 159 -13.79 -14.42 7.49
CA TYR A 159 -13.40 -13.13 6.95
C TYR A 159 -14.05 -12.00 7.73
N VAL A 160 -13.61 -10.77 7.47
CA VAL A 160 -14.20 -9.54 8.01
C VAL A 160 -14.42 -8.56 6.87
N VAL A 161 -15.33 -7.61 7.08
CA VAL A 161 -15.70 -6.62 6.06
C VAL A 161 -15.56 -5.22 6.63
N ILE A 162 -14.65 -4.44 6.06
CA ILE A 162 -14.56 -3.01 6.35
C ILE A 162 -15.60 -2.30 5.49
N LYS A 163 -16.41 -1.43 6.12
CA LYS A 163 -17.54 -0.73 5.46
C LYS A 163 -17.16 -0.02 4.16
N HIS A 164 -15.92 0.46 4.06
CA HIS A 164 -15.39 1.06 2.85
C HIS A 164 -13.87 0.87 2.77
N ALA A 165 -13.35 0.46 1.62
CA ALA A 165 -11.92 0.33 1.34
C ALA A 165 -11.12 1.61 1.66
N ALA A 166 -11.69 2.79 1.35
CA ALA A 166 -11.16 4.10 1.72
C ALA A 166 -10.92 4.28 3.23
N LEU A 167 -11.71 3.63 4.10
CA LEU A 167 -11.51 3.72 5.55
C LEU A 167 -10.20 3.06 5.97
N PHE A 168 -9.90 1.88 5.44
CA PHE A 168 -8.60 1.23 5.64
C PHE A 168 -7.47 2.11 5.13
N THR A 169 -7.55 2.51 3.86
CA THR A 169 -6.47 3.21 3.15
C THR A 169 -6.15 4.57 3.75
N SER A 170 -7.17 5.35 4.12
CA SER A 170 -6.96 6.65 4.79
C SER A 170 -6.43 6.49 6.21
N THR A 171 -6.87 5.48 6.96
CA THR A 171 -6.43 5.25 8.35
C THR A 171 -4.97 4.83 8.41
N ILE A 172 -4.56 3.82 7.62
CA ILE A 172 -3.15 3.39 7.59
C ILE A 172 -2.24 4.51 7.12
N MET A 173 -2.66 5.27 6.11
CA MET A 173 -1.89 6.39 5.58
C MET A 173 -1.76 7.51 6.61
N SER A 174 -2.82 7.87 7.34
CA SER A 174 -2.77 8.88 8.39
C SER A 174 -1.80 8.48 9.51
N LYS A 175 -1.87 7.22 9.98
CA LYS A 175 -0.95 6.71 11.01
C LYS A 175 0.50 6.64 10.53
N LEU A 176 0.71 6.26 9.27
CA LEU A 176 2.04 6.16 8.66
C LEU A 176 2.69 7.53 8.47
N LEU A 177 1.97 8.49 7.85
CA LEU A 177 2.52 9.81 7.52
C LEU A 177 2.71 10.71 8.76
N ALA A 178 2.15 10.33 9.90
CA ALA A 178 2.44 10.97 11.18
C ALA A 178 3.82 10.58 11.76
N ARG A 179 4.50 9.59 11.20
CA ARG A 179 5.80 9.11 11.71
C ARG A 179 6.95 9.98 11.19
N PRO A 180 7.89 10.39 12.07
CA PRO A 180 8.95 11.33 11.70
C PRO A 180 10.02 10.74 10.77
N ASN A 181 10.12 9.42 10.68
CA ASN A 181 11.08 8.68 9.86
C ASN A 181 10.51 8.25 8.49
N VAL A 182 9.35 8.77 8.10
CA VAL A 182 8.66 8.42 6.85
C VAL A 182 8.49 9.66 5.99
N LYS A 183 8.89 9.56 4.72
CA LYS A 183 8.62 10.57 3.71
C LYS A 183 7.89 9.97 2.53
N LEU A 184 6.77 10.58 2.17
CA LEU A 184 6.06 10.30 0.93
C LEU A 184 6.49 11.29 -0.17
N PHE A 185 7.02 10.74 -1.26
CA PHE A 185 7.26 11.40 -2.55
C PHE A 185 6.19 10.92 -3.53
N ASN A 186 4.98 11.47 -3.41
CA ASN A 186 3.91 11.27 -4.40
C ASN A 186 4.15 12.15 -5.65
N ALA A 187 3.48 11.81 -6.75
CA ALA A 187 3.74 12.35 -8.09
C ALA A 187 5.18 12.12 -8.60
N VAL A 188 5.89 11.13 -8.05
CA VAL A 188 7.25 10.74 -8.44
C VAL A 188 7.23 9.27 -8.86
N ALA A 189 7.67 8.98 -10.07
CA ALA A 189 7.80 7.61 -10.58
C ALA A 189 9.23 7.11 -10.38
N ALA A 190 9.36 5.81 -10.07
CA ALA A 190 10.62 5.09 -10.24
C ALA A 190 10.67 4.53 -11.68
N GLU A 191 11.56 5.04 -12.50
CA GLU A 191 11.68 4.69 -13.93
C GLU A 191 12.70 3.58 -14.17
N ASP A 192 13.70 3.47 -13.29
CA ASP A 192 14.77 2.48 -13.36
C ASP A 192 15.31 2.17 -11.95
N LEU A 193 16.25 1.24 -11.86
CA LEU A 193 16.93 0.79 -10.64
C LEU A 193 18.40 1.21 -10.70
N ILE A 194 18.97 1.57 -9.55
CA ILE A 194 20.42 1.69 -9.39
C ILE A 194 20.96 0.28 -9.14
N VAL A 195 21.82 -0.25 -10.02
CA VAL A 195 22.39 -1.59 -9.89
C VAL A 195 23.91 -1.53 -9.90
N LYS A 196 24.55 -2.06 -8.85
CA LYS A 196 26.02 -2.15 -8.70
C LYS A 196 26.37 -3.61 -8.40
N ASN A 197 27.21 -4.24 -9.25
CA ASN A 197 27.67 -5.63 -9.07
C ASN A 197 26.54 -6.66 -8.82
N GLY A 198 25.43 -6.55 -9.57
CA GLY A 198 24.28 -7.45 -9.41
C GLY A 198 23.40 -7.19 -8.19
N ARG A 199 23.70 -6.16 -7.39
CA ARG A 199 22.89 -5.71 -6.25
C ARG A 199 22.11 -4.45 -6.63
N VAL A 200 20.81 -4.42 -6.32
CA VAL A 200 20.00 -3.20 -6.37
C VAL A 200 20.36 -2.32 -5.17
N GLY A 201 20.74 -1.07 -5.44
CA GLY A 201 21.21 -0.11 -4.44
C GLY A 201 20.43 1.20 -4.45
N GLY A 202 19.22 1.22 -5.01
CA GLY A 202 18.38 2.41 -5.09
C GLY A 202 17.49 2.44 -6.33
N VAL A 203 16.86 3.59 -6.55
CA VAL A 203 15.93 3.82 -7.66
C VAL A 203 16.30 5.08 -8.45
N VAL A 204 15.96 5.07 -9.73
CA VAL A 204 16.04 6.23 -10.61
C VAL A 204 14.65 6.85 -10.68
N THR A 205 14.53 8.12 -10.31
CA THR A 205 13.25 8.78 -10.06
C THR A 205 13.04 9.98 -10.97
N ASN A 206 11.79 10.26 -11.30
CA ASN A 206 11.42 11.52 -11.96
C ASN A 206 10.00 11.91 -11.58
N TRP A 207 9.60 13.13 -11.93
CA TRP A 207 8.18 13.48 -11.86
C TRP A 207 7.39 12.54 -12.76
N ALA A 208 6.30 11.96 -12.27
CA ALA A 208 5.57 10.95 -13.03
C ALA A 208 5.06 11.47 -14.39
N LEU A 209 4.72 12.76 -14.47
CA LEU A 209 4.36 13.41 -15.74
C LEU A 209 5.54 13.49 -16.71
N VAL A 210 6.76 13.71 -16.22
CA VAL A 210 7.96 13.65 -17.08
C VAL A 210 8.14 12.24 -17.61
N SER A 211 8.00 11.23 -16.74
CA SER A 211 8.11 9.81 -17.13
C SER A 211 7.11 9.37 -18.19
N MET A 212 5.89 9.92 -18.17
CA MET A 212 4.86 9.64 -19.17
C MET A 212 5.03 10.44 -20.49
N ASN A 213 6.01 11.34 -20.58
CA ASN A 213 6.14 12.32 -21.66
C ASN A 213 7.56 12.43 -22.24
N HIS A 214 8.38 11.39 -22.12
CA HIS A 214 9.72 11.35 -22.74
C HIS A 214 9.69 11.54 -24.27
N ASP A 215 8.61 11.15 -24.94
CA ASP A 215 8.46 11.27 -26.41
C ASP A 215 7.86 12.61 -26.87
N THR A 216 7.43 13.49 -25.96
CA THR A 216 6.69 14.72 -26.31
C THR A 216 7.47 16.01 -26.02
N GLN A 217 8.66 15.90 -25.42
CA GLN A 217 9.56 17.00 -25.10
C GLN A 217 11.01 16.62 -25.45
N SER A 218 11.97 17.55 -25.34
CA SER A 218 13.39 17.18 -25.30
C SER A 218 13.68 16.30 -24.08
N CYS A 219 14.76 15.52 -24.13
CA CYS A 219 15.13 14.62 -23.04
C CYS A 219 15.21 15.35 -21.69
N MET A 220 14.61 14.75 -20.67
CA MET A 220 14.58 15.26 -19.29
C MET A 220 15.14 14.18 -18.38
N ASP A 221 16.44 14.29 -18.09
CA ASP A 221 17.15 13.31 -17.28
C ASP A 221 16.48 13.09 -15.91
N PRO A 222 16.51 11.85 -15.39
CA PRO A 222 15.97 11.54 -14.09
C PRO A 222 16.90 12.01 -12.96
N ASN A 223 16.38 11.97 -11.73
CA ASN A 223 17.15 12.05 -10.50
C ASN A 223 17.40 10.65 -9.91
N VAL A 224 18.15 10.56 -8.82
CA VAL A 224 18.53 9.28 -8.19
C VAL A 224 18.29 9.30 -6.68
N MET A 225 17.99 8.12 -6.13
CA MET A 225 17.82 7.88 -4.70
C MET A 225 18.52 6.58 -4.34
N GLU A 226 19.65 6.65 -3.63
CA GLU A 226 20.37 5.48 -3.12
C GLU A 226 19.61 4.89 -1.92
N ALA A 227 19.63 3.56 -1.82
CA ALA A 227 18.92 2.82 -0.78
C ALA A 227 19.69 1.56 -0.38
N LYS A 228 19.70 1.23 0.91
CA LYS A 228 20.24 -0.06 1.38
C LYS A 228 19.37 -1.23 0.94
N VAL A 229 18.05 -1.02 0.92
CA VAL A 229 17.02 -1.99 0.48
C VAL A 229 15.92 -1.27 -0.29
N VAL A 230 15.52 -1.82 -1.44
CA VAL A 230 14.34 -1.39 -2.21
C VAL A 230 13.22 -2.41 -1.99
N VAL A 231 12.01 -1.95 -1.68
CA VAL A 231 10.78 -2.76 -1.65
C VAL A 231 9.89 -2.34 -2.81
N SER A 232 9.76 -3.20 -3.82
CA SER A 232 8.86 -2.99 -4.95
C SER A 232 7.47 -3.51 -4.66
N SER A 233 6.49 -2.61 -4.73
CA SER A 233 5.07 -2.85 -4.52
C SER A 233 4.22 -2.20 -5.62
N CYS A 234 4.68 -2.29 -6.87
CA CYS A 234 4.09 -1.60 -8.03
C CYS A 234 2.77 -2.19 -8.53
N GLY A 235 2.20 -3.16 -7.81
CA GLY A 235 0.99 -3.87 -8.22
C GLY A 235 1.16 -4.58 -9.58
N HIS A 236 0.04 -4.81 -10.27
CA HIS A 236 0.02 -5.48 -11.58
C HIS A 236 -0.68 -4.64 -12.68
N ASP A 237 -1.36 -3.56 -12.30
CA ASP A 237 -2.23 -2.78 -13.16
C ASP A 237 -1.60 -1.47 -13.63
N GLY A 238 -2.09 -0.95 -14.76
CA GLY A 238 -1.71 0.36 -15.29
C GLY A 238 -0.34 0.38 -15.98
N PRO A 239 0.06 1.54 -16.53
CA PRO A 239 1.32 1.68 -17.26
C PRO A 239 2.56 1.49 -16.38
N PHE A 240 2.44 1.75 -15.07
CA PHE A 240 3.50 1.52 -14.07
C PHE A 240 3.35 0.19 -13.31
N GLY A 241 2.41 -0.66 -13.72
CA GLY A 241 2.19 -1.96 -13.10
C GLY A 241 3.40 -2.86 -13.26
N ALA A 242 3.88 -3.42 -12.15
CA ALA A 242 5.01 -4.35 -12.11
C ALA A 242 6.34 -3.80 -12.68
N THR A 243 6.56 -2.48 -12.57
CA THR A 243 7.78 -1.82 -13.08
C THR A 243 9.06 -2.48 -12.58
N GLY A 244 9.13 -2.82 -11.29
CA GLY A 244 10.33 -3.37 -10.68
C GLY A 244 10.73 -4.71 -11.30
N VAL A 245 9.80 -5.67 -11.31
CA VAL A 245 10.08 -7.02 -11.85
C VAL A 245 10.27 -7.02 -13.37
N LYS A 246 9.53 -6.19 -14.10
CA LYS A 246 9.74 -6.00 -15.55
C LYS A 246 11.14 -5.43 -15.82
N ARG A 247 11.60 -4.48 -15.00
CA ARG A 247 12.94 -3.90 -15.15
C ARG A 247 14.02 -4.93 -14.86
N LEU A 248 13.93 -5.68 -13.76
CA LEU A 248 14.86 -6.77 -13.43
C LEU A 248 15.03 -7.77 -14.59
N LYS A 249 13.94 -8.12 -15.27
CA LYS A 249 13.98 -8.99 -16.46
C LYS A 249 14.74 -8.33 -17.61
N SER A 250 14.42 -7.09 -17.94
CA SER A 250 15.03 -6.39 -19.08
C SER A 250 16.54 -6.16 -18.94
N ILE A 251 17.06 -6.10 -17.71
CA ILE A 251 18.50 -5.95 -17.43
C ILE A 251 19.20 -7.29 -17.14
N GLY A 252 18.49 -8.42 -17.22
CA GLY A 252 19.06 -9.76 -17.08
C GLY A 252 19.41 -10.17 -15.65
N LEU A 253 18.80 -9.55 -14.62
CA LEU A 253 18.95 -10.02 -13.23
C LEU A 253 18.00 -11.16 -12.87
N ILE A 254 16.93 -11.35 -13.66
CA ILE A 254 16.03 -12.51 -13.59
C ILE A 254 15.69 -12.98 -15.00
N ASP A 255 15.40 -14.27 -15.16
CA ASP A 255 15.19 -14.87 -16.48
C ASP A 255 13.78 -14.65 -17.03
N SER A 256 12.77 -14.59 -16.16
CA SER A 256 11.37 -14.58 -16.59
C SER A 256 10.46 -13.77 -15.66
N VAL A 257 9.38 -13.27 -16.26
CA VAL A 257 8.21 -12.69 -15.61
C VAL A 257 7.03 -13.33 -16.34
N PRO A 258 6.53 -14.49 -15.86
CA PRO A 258 5.48 -15.26 -16.55
C PRO A 258 4.13 -14.52 -16.59
N GLY A 259 3.92 -13.52 -15.73
CA GLY A 259 2.67 -12.77 -15.62
C GLY A 259 1.65 -13.46 -14.70
N MET A 260 0.76 -12.67 -14.09
CA MET A 260 -0.26 -13.20 -13.19
C MET A 260 -1.19 -14.21 -13.89
N LYS A 261 -1.58 -15.26 -13.17
CA LYS A 261 -2.55 -16.26 -13.66
C LYS A 261 -3.99 -15.84 -13.38
N ALA A 262 -4.92 -16.66 -13.87
CA ALA A 262 -6.36 -16.52 -13.61
C ALA A 262 -6.70 -16.49 -12.11
N LEU A 263 -7.92 -16.08 -11.79
CA LEU A 263 -8.35 -15.85 -10.41
C LEU A 263 -8.59 -17.17 -9.66
N ASP A 264 -7.95 -17.34 -8.51
CA ASP A 264 -8.18 -18.42 -7.53
C ASP A 264 -7.82 -17.87 -6.14
N MET A 265 -8.80 -17.30 -5.43
CA MET A 265 -8.58 -16.60 -4.14
C MET A 265 -7.87 -17.45 -3.09
N ASN A 266 -8.22 -18.73 -2.99
CA ASN A 266 -7.66 -19.62 -1.99
C ASN A 266 -6.17 -19.84 -2.23
N LYS A 267 -5.77 -20.12 -3.48
CA LYS A 267 -4.35 -20.28 -3.81
C LYS A 267 -3.60 -18.97 -3.87
N ALA A 268 -4.22 -17.92 -4.39
CA ALA A 268 -3.61 -16.62 -4.63
C ALA A 268 -3.10 -16.01 -3.32
N GLU A 269 -3.95 -15.86 -2.31
CA GLU A 269 -3.59 -15.12 -1.12
C GLU A 269 -2.43 -15.77 -0.36
N ASP A 270 -2.49 -17.09 -0.16
CA ASP A 270 -1.43 -17.87 0.47
C ASP A 270 -0.12 -17.82 -0.35
N ALA A 271 -0.23 -17.96 -1.68
CA ALA A 271 0.94 -17.91 -2.56
C ALA A 271 1.64 -16.55 -2.50
N ILE A 272 0.91 -15.44 -2.57
CA ILE A 272 1.50 -14.10 -2.55
C ILE A 272 2.24 -13.84 -1.25
N VAL A 273 1.64 -14.18 -0.10
CA VAL A 273 2.33 -14.05 1.19
C VAL A 273 3.56 -14.96 1.24
N LYS A 274 3.45 -16.23 0.82
CA LYS A 274 4.58 -17.18 0.79
C LYS A 274 5.72 -16.70 -0.11
N LEU A 275 5.41 -16.17 -1.28
CA LEU A 275 6.38 -15.82 -2.32
C LEU A 275 7.00 -14.43 -2.15
N THR A 276 6.42 -13.56 -1.31
CA THR A 276 7.06 -12.30 -0.90
C THR A 276 8.47 -12.57 -0.34
N ARG A 277 9.50 -12.00 -0.95
CA ARG A 277 10.92 -12.27 -0.65
C ARG A 277 11.85 -11.17 -1.17
N GLU A 278 13.09 -11.18 -0.73
CA GLU A 278 14.21 -10.54 -1.45
C GLU A 278 14.47 -11.36 -2.72
N VAL A 279 14.08 -10.82 -3.87
CA VAL A 279 14.11 -11.52 -5.17
C VAL A 279 15.53 -11.54 -5.74
N VAL A 280 16.22 -10.41 -5.64
CA VAL A 280 17.63 -10.24 -5.94
C VAL A 280 18.27 -9.45 -4.80
N PRO A 281 19.60 -9.52 -4.59
CA PRO A 281 20.25 -8.76 -3.53
C PRO A 281 19.87 -7.27 -3.59
N GLY A 282 19.33 -6.76 -2.49
CA GLY A 282 18.90 -5.36 -2.32
C GLY A 282 17.48 -5.06 -2.78
N MET A 283 16.72 -6.01 -3.35
CA MET A 283 15.35 -5.76 -3.82
C MET A 283 14.36 -6.83 -3.37
N ILE A 284 13.40 -6.40 -2.55
CA ILE A 284 12.25 -7.18 -2.10
C ILE A 284 11.05 -6.87 -3.00
N VAL A 285 10.26 -7.88 -3.32
CA VAL A 285 8.99 -7.70 -4.06
C VAL A 285 7.84 -8.15 -3.19
N THR A 286 6.77 -7.34 -3.15
CA THR A 286 5.60 -7.54 -2.30
C THR A 286 4.29 -7.19 -3.01
N GLY A 287 3.18 -7.67 -2.47
CA GLY A 287 1.85 -7.47 -3.03
C GLY A 287 1.65 -8.18 -4.38
N MET A 288 0.76 -7.65 -5.21
CA MET A 288 0.42 -8.29 -6.49
C MET A 288 1.56 -8.30 -7.52
N GLU A 289 2.62 -7.50 -7.35
CA GLU A 289 3.80 -7.59 -8.21
C GLU A 289 4.51 -8.96 -8.06
N VAL A 290 4.35 -9.62 -6.90
CA VAL A 290 4.78 -11.02 -6.69
C VAL A 290 4.07 -11.97 -7.65
N ALA A 291 2.80 -11.73 -7.98
CA ALA A 291 2.04 -12.58 -8.90
C ALA A 291 2.64 -12.57 -10.30
N GLU A 292 3.18 -11.42 -10.73
CA GLU A 292 3.75 -11.22 -12.06
C GLU A 292 5.05 -11.98 -12.24
N ILE A 293 5.95 -11.93 -11.24
CA ILE A 293 7.24 -12.62 -11.30
C ILE A 293 7.14 -14.13 -11.07
N ASP A 294 6.19 -14.60 -10.26
CA ASP A 294 6.09 -16.02 -9.92
C ASP A 294 4.98 -16.77 -10.66
N GLY A 295 4.15 -16.06 -11.43
CA GLY A 295 3.02 -16.65 -12.15
C GLY A 295 1.99 -17.23 -11.19
N ALA A 296 1.72 -16.52 -10.09
CA ALA A 296 0.70 -16.88 -9.11
C ALA A 296 -0.70 -16.46 -9.59
N PRO A 297 -1.77 -17.15 -9.14
CA PRO A 297 -3.14 -16.71 -9.36
C PRO A 297 -3.40 -15.34 -8.73
N ARG A 298 -4.30 -14.55 -9.32
CA ARG A 298 -4.81 -13.31 -8.70
C ARG A 298 -5.95 -13.60 -7.74
N MET A 299 -6.18 -12.74 -6.74
CA MET A 299 -7.30 -12.89 -5.78
C MET A 299 -8.52 -12.02 -6.09
N GLY A 300 -8.39 -10.97 -6.92
CA GLY A 300 -9.50 -10.05 -7.18
C GLY A 300 -9.85 -9.20 -5.94
N PRO A 301 -11.13 -8.99 -5.59
CA PRO A 301 -11.55 -7.99 -4.60
C PRO A 301 -11.46 -8.46 -3.13
N THR A 302 -10.33 -9.03 -2.72
CA THR A 302 -9.98 -9.35 -1.32
C THR A 302 -8.56 -8.87 -1.02
N PHE A 303 -8.33 -8.37 0.19
CA PHE A 303 -7.15 -7.53 0.50
C PHE A 303 -6.22 -8.11 1.57
N GLY A 304 -6.57 -9.23 2.19
CA GLY A 304 -5.80 -9.82 3.29
C GLY A 304 -4.35 -10.11 2.89
N ALA A 305 -4.15 -10.72 1.73
CA ALA A 305 -2.80 -10.99 1.22
C ALA A 305 -1.95 -9.75 1.03
N MET A 306 -2.52 -8.62 0.61
CA MET A 306 -1.75 -7.39 0.40
C MET A 306 -1.20 -6.85 1.73
N MET A 307 -2.03 -6.88 2.78
CA MET A 307 -1.65 -6.44 4.12
C MET A 307 -0.51 -7.31 4.67
N ILE A 308 -0.71 -8.62 4.67
CA ILE A 308 0.25 -9.57 5.27
C ILE A 308 1.52 -9.70 4.43
N SER A 309 1.42 -9.65 3.10
CA SER A 309 2.57 -9.57 2.20
C SER A 309 3.41 -8.32 2.50
N GLY A 310 2.76 -7.15 2.68
CA GLY A 310 3.44 -5.93 3.09
C GLY A 310 4.17 -6.07 4.45
N GLN A 311 3.52 -6.61 5.47
CA GLN A 311 4.16 -6.85 6.78
C GLN A 311 5.36 -7.80 6.67
N LYS A 312 5.22 -8.88 5.88
CA LYS A 312 6.35 -9.80 5.62
C LYS A 312 7.51 -9.11 4.92
N ALA A 313 7.22 -8.26 3.93
CA ALA A 313 8.24 -7.48 3.22
C ALA A 313 9.00 -6.53 4.15
N ALA A 314 8.32 -5.93 5.13
CA ALA A 314 8.96 -5.10 6.15
C ALA A 314 9.96 -5.91 6.99
N HIS A 315 9.58 -7.10 7.45
CA HIS A 315 10.50 -7.95 8.22
C HIS A 315 11.64 -8.49 7.39
N LEU A 316 11.46 -8.73 6.09
CA LEU A 316 12.56 -9.03 5.18
C LEU A 316 13.52 -7.85 5.07
N ALA A 317 13.02 -6.63 4.91
CA ALA A 317 13.87 -5.43 4.86
C ALA A 317 14.62 -5.19 6.18
N LEU A 318 13.97 -5.37 7.33
CA LEU A 318 14.64 -5.33 8.64
C LEU A 318 15.75 -6.38 8.75
N ARG A 319 15.50 -7.61 8.30
CA ARG A 319 16.52 -8.66 8.22
C ARG A 319 17.70 -8.23 7.34
N SER A 320 17.44 -7.70 6.14
CA SER A 320 18.49 -7.26 5.21
C SER A 320 19.29 -6.05 5.75
N LEU A 321 18.71 -5.26 6.65
CA LEU A 321 19.39 -4.19 7.39
C LEU A 321 20.14 -4.67 8.65
N GLY A 322 20.06 -5.96 8.99
CA GLY A 322 20.67 -6.51 10.20
C GLY A 322 19.94 -6.11 11.50
N LEU A 323 18.65 -5.79 11.42
CA LEU A 323 17.83 -5.34 12.54
C LEU A 323 16.89 -6.46 13.05
N PRO A 324 16.43 -6.36 14.32
CA PRO A 324 15.44 -7.28 14.87
C PRO A 324 14.20 -7.40 13.97
N ASN A 325 13.78 -8.63 13.68
CA ASN A 325 12.68 -8.92 12.77
C ASN A 325 11.94 -10.20 13.18
N ALA A 326 10.69 -10.33 12.74
CA ALA A 326 9.85 -11.46 13.09
C ALA A 326 10.26 -12.77 12.38
N LEU A 327 11.04 -12.72 11.30
CA LEU A 327 11.38 -13.90 10.50
C LEU A 327 12.51 -14.73 11.14
N ASP A 328 13.42 -14.08 11.89
CA ASP A 328 14.49 -14.75 12.64
C ASP A 328 14.04 -15.19 14.04
N SER A 329 13.03 -14.53 14.60
CA SER A 329 12.56 -14.77 15.97
C SER A 329 11.83 -16.11 16.15
N VAL A 330 11.40 -16.78 15.07
CA VAL A 330 10.71 -18.08 15.14
C VAL A 330 11.65 -19.23 15.58
N GLY A 331 12.98 -18.99 15.61
CA GLY A 331 13.97 -19.94 16.15
C GLY A 331 14.32 -19.75 17.63
N ASN A 332 13.97 -18.61 18.23
CA ASN A 332 14.26 -18.29 19.63
C ASN A 332 12.96 -18.15 20.42
N VAL A 333 12.29 -19.27 20.66
CA VAL A 333 11.22 -19.32 21.66
C VAL A 333 11.89 -19.06 23.02
N HIS A 334 11.71 -17.85 23.57
CA HIS A 334 11.97 -17.62 24.97
C HIS A 334 11.14 -18.63 25.78
N PRO A 335 11.74 -19.49 26.61
CA PRO A 335 11.03 -20.52 27.36
C PRO A 335 9.92 -19.99 28.29
N GLU A 336 9.92 -18.71 28.61
CA GLU A 336 8.95 -18.11 29.55
C GLU A 336 7.53 -17.96 28.99
N LEU A 337 7.32 -17.90 27.67
CA LEU A 337 5.97 -17.84 27.09
C LEU A 337 5.30 -19.21 26.95
N VAL A 338 6.06 -20.30 27.03
CA VAL A 338 5.51 -21.68 27.01
C VAL A 338 5.00 -22.10 28.39
N LEU A 339 5.56 -21.56 29.49
CA LEU A 339 5.08 -21.85 30.84
C LEU A 339 3.75 -21.16 31.17
N ALA A 340 3.51 -19.93 30.70
CA ALA A 340 2.25 -19.22 31.00
C ALA A 340 1.00 -19.87 30.36
N ALA A 341 1.16 -20.56 29.23
CA ALA A 341 0.07 -21.29 28.58
C ALA A 341 -0.18 -22.68 29.20
N ALA A 342 0.83 -23.27 29.86
CA ALA A 342 0.69 -24.55 30.55
C ALA A 342 0.00 -24.41 31.92
N GLU A 343 0.22 -23.30 32.63
CA GLU A 343 -0.38 -23.09 33.96
C GLU A 343 -1.86 -22.63 33.91
N SER A 344 -2.36 -22.22 32.75
CA SER A 344 -3.75 -21.74 32.60
C SER A 344 -4.76 -22.85 32.25
N ALA A 345 -4.31 -24.10 32.07
CA ALA A 345 -5.15 -25.22 31.63
C ALA A 345 -5.61 -26.16 32.77
N GLU A 346 -5.21 -25.91 34.02
CA GLU A 346 -5.56 -26.76 35.17
C GLU A 346 -6.63 -26.14 36.10
N ILE A 347 -7.73 -25.61 35.57
CA ILE A 347 -8.93 -25.35 36.40
C ILE A 347 -10.21 -25.56 35.57
N ALA A 348 -10.63 -26.82 35.46
CA ALA A 348 -12.01 -27.19 35.10
C ALA A 348 -12.29 -28.61 35.62
N ASP A 349 -12.76 -28.71 36.87
CA ASP A 349 -13.60 -29.82 37.35
C ASP A 349 -14.24 -29.42 38.69
N ALA A 350 -15.51 -29.01 38.63
CA ALA A 350 -16.55 -29.07 39.67
C ALA A 350 -17.91 -28.68 39.07
#